data_AF-A0AA90VDL9-F1
#
_entry.id   AF-A0AA90VDL9-F1
#
_cell.length_a   1.000
_cell.length_b   1.000
_cell.length_c   1.000
_cell.angle_alpha   90.00
_cell.angle_beta   90.00
_cell.angle_gamma   90.00
#
_symmetry.space_group_name_H-M   'P 1'
#
loop_
_entity.id
_entity.type
_entity.pdbx_description
1 polymer ?
#
loop_
_entity_poly.entity_id
_entity_poly.type
_entity_poly.pdbx_seq_one_letter_code
_entity_poly.pdbx_strand_id
1 'polypeptide(L)'
;MTRGRTYNKTYADVRMKEDIIREVGSFLEELIVKDIAPLKMIKKDFPITNPPIRDLRDFAPSVSYETIREFCYIIGYYLHEEENAVRNGGKHLDDKEAWLAYLSDLKERYLSLYGRSAQFVMSLIEDNIDIRKWCKQNNEPDC
;
A
#
# COMPACT_ATOMS: atom_id res chain seq x y z
N MET A 1 -12.03 -9.57 29.03
CA MET A 1 -12.31 -8.45 28.11
C MET A 1 -11.06 -7.59 28.01
N THR A 2 -10.16 -7.93 27.10
CA THR A 2 -8.92 -7.19 26.89
C THR A 2 -9.28 -5.86 26.23
N ARG A 3 -9.19 -4.75 26.98
CA ARG A 3 -9.33 -3.41 26.40
C ARG A 3 -8.26 -3.28 25.31
N GLY A 4 -8.66 -3.36 24.05
CA GLY A 4 -7.77 -3.20 22.90
C GLY A 4 -6.95 -1.92 23.05
N ARG A 5 -5.68 -1.97 22.65
CA ARG A 5 -4.80 -0.80 22.64
C ARG A 5 -5.49 0.32 21.84
N THR A 6 -5.93 1.37 22.52
CA THR A 6 -6.31 2.61 21.85
C THR A 6 -5.03 3.35 21.47
N TYR A 7 -4.75 3.44 20.17
CA TYR A 7 -3.58 4.13 19.61
C TYR A 7 -3.73 5.66 19.58
N ASN A 8 -4.95 6.17 19.80
CA ASN A 8 -5.29 7.58 19.75
C ASN A 8 -5.54 8.14 21.16
N LYS A 9 -4.51 8.17 22.01
CA LYS A 9 -4.67 8.59 23.43
C LYS A 9 -4.56 10.09 23.60
N THR A 10 -3.90 10.76 22.67
CA THR A 10 -3.64 12.20 22.70
C THR A 10 -4.11 12.88 21.42
N TYR A 11 -4.28 14.21 21.48
CA TYR A 11 -4.54 15.02 20.29
C TYR A 11 -3.43 14.87 19.24
N ALA A 12 -2.18 14.76 19.68
CA ALA A 12 -1.03 14.53 18.79
C ALA A 12 -1.16 13.20 18.04
N ASP A 13 -1.57 12.12 18.72
CA ASP A 13 -1.77 10.81 18.08
C ASP A 13 -2.86 10.87 17.00
N VAL A 14 -3.99 11.54 17.30
CA VAL A 14 -5.08 11.72 16.34
C VAL A 14 -4.61 12.53 15.13
N ARG A 15 -3.94 13.66 15.36
CA ARG A 15 -3.46 14.52 14.29
C ARG A 15 -2.44 13.81 13.40
N MET A 16 -1.50 13.09 14.01
CA MET A 16 -0.51 12.29 13.28
C MET A 16 -1.18 11.20 12.44
N LYS A 17 -2.18 10.50 12.99
CA LYS A 17 -2.94 9.49 12.24
C LYS A 17 -3.65 10.09 11.02
N GLU A 18 -4.31 11.24 11.19
CA GLU A 18 -4.97 11.93 10.09
C GLU A 18 -3.98 12.34 8.99
N ASP A 19 -2.80 12.81 9.36
CA ASP A 19 -1.77 13.17 8.38
C ASP A 19 -1.24 11.93 7.63
N ILE A 20 -1.01 10.80 8.31
CA ILE A 20 -0.68 9.52 7.67
C ILE A 20 -1.78 9.10 6.69
N ILE A 21 -3.06 9.19 7.10
CA ILE A 21 -4.20 8.84 6.24
C ILE A 21 -4.21 9.70 4.98
N ARG A 22 -3.96 11.02 5.10
CA ARG A 22 -3.91 11.92 3.94
C ARG A 22 -2.77 11.57 2.99
N GLU A 23 -1.58 11.33 3.53
CA GLU A 23 -0.41 11.00 2.72
C GLU A 23 -0.60 9.66 1.98
N VAL A 24 -1.01 8.62 2.71
CA VAL A 24 -1.27 7.29 2.13
C VAL A 24 -2.43 7.31 1.15
N GLY A 25 -3.54 7.98 1.48
CA GLY A 25 -4.70 8.09 0.59
C GLY A 25 -4.37 8.84 -0.70
N SER A 26 -3.59 9.93 -0.62
CA SER A 26 -3.16 10.70 -1.79
C SER A 26 -2.22 9.88 -2.67
N PHE A 27 -1.30 9.15 -2.04
CA PHE A 27 -0.38 8.28 -2.76
C PHE A 27 -1.12 7.12 -3.45
N LEU A 28 -2.09 6.50 -2.78
CA LEU A 28 -2.94 5.46 -3.38
C LEU A 28 -3.72 6.01 -4.58
N GLU A 29 -4.30 7.21 -4.48
CA GLU A 29 -5.04 7.83 -5.58
C GLU A 29 -4.15 8.07 -6.80
N GLU A 30 -2.92 8.55 -6.59
CA GLU A 30 -1.94 8.73 -7.66
C GLU A 30 -1.65 7.41 -8.39
N LEU A 31 -1.45 6.31 -7.66
CA LEU A 31 -1.22 4.99 -8.26
C LEU A 31 -2.44 4.45 -9.02
N ILE A 32 -3.66 4.76 -8.55
CA ILE A 32 -4.90 4.40 -9.25
C ILE A 32 -5.04 5.21 -10.54
N VAL A 33 -4.83 6.54 -10.47
CA VAL A 33 -4.94 7.44 -11.64
C VAL A 33 -3.90 7.11 -12.70
N LYS A 34 -2.71 6.64 -12.31
CA LYS A 34 -1.65 6.20 -13.21
C LYS A 34 -1.79 4.74 -13.68
N ASP A 35 -2.89 4.07 -13.33
CA ASP A 35 -3.15 2.66 -13.68
C ASP A 35 -2.07 1.66 -13.19
N ILE A 36 -1.32 2.05 -12.15
CA ILE A 36 -0.29 1.21 -11.49
C ILE A 36 -0.97 0.23 -10.52
N ALA A 37 -1.93 0.71 -9.73
CA ALA A 37 -2.69 -0.09 -8.78
C ALA A 37 -4.21 0.04 -9.05
N PRO A 38 -4.74 -0.54 -10.14
CA PRO A 38 -6.12 -0.31 -10.53
C PRO A 38 -7.10 -0.88 -9.49
N LEU A 39 -8.14 -0.12 -9.13
CA LEU A 39 -9.10 -0.48 -8.08
C LEU A 39 -9.71 -1.88 -8.27
N LYS A 40 -9.99 -2.25 -9.52
CA LYS A 40 -10.55 -3.57 -9.88
C LYS A 40 -9.57 -4.70 -9.58
N MET A 41 -8.28 -4.47 -9.81
CA MET A 41 -7.22 -5.45 -9.56
C MET A 41 -6.99 -5.59 -8.06
N ILE A 42 -6.92 -4.47 -7.32
CA ILE A 42 -6.76 -4.49 -5.86
C ILE A 42 -7.81 -5.40 -5.20
N LYS A 43 -9.09 -5.22 -5.56
CA LYS A 43 -10.22 -6.02 -5.04
C LYS A 43 -10.18 -7.50 -5.43
N LYS A 44 -9.56 -7.80 -6.58
CA LYS A 44 -9.43 -9.18 -7.09
C LYS A 44 -8.29 -9.90 -6.38
N ASP A 45 -7.16 -9.23 -6.24
CA ASP A 45 -5.91 -9.83 -5.79
C ASP A 45 -5.86 -9.93 -4.26
N PHE A 46 -6.43 -8.95 -3.56
CA PHE A 46 -6.44 -8.85 -2.10
C PHE A 46 -7.88 -8.95 -1.55
N PRO A 47 -8.10 -9.65 -0.42
CA PRO A 47 -9.41 -9.81 0.21
C PRO A 47 -9.82 -8.55 0.99
N ILE A 48 -9.68 -7.37 0.38
CA ILE A 48 -10.01 -6.09 1.00
C ILE A 48 -11.48 -5.73 0.71
N THR A 49 -12.20 -5.30 1.75
CA THR A 49 -13.57 -4.83 1.56
C THR A 49 -13.60 -3.45 0.89
N ASN A 50 -14.74 -3.10 0.28
CA ASN A 50 -14.87 -1.83 -0.45
C ASN A 50 -14.82 -0.57 0.45
N PRO A 51 -15.36 -0.55 1.69
CA PRO A 51 -15.26 0.62 2.56
C PRO A 51 -13.81 1.03 2.85
N PRO A 52 -12.89 0.13 3.25
CA PRO A 52 -11.47 0.48 3.49
C PRO A 52 -10.78 1.26 2.37
N ILE A 53 -10.97 0.88 1.09
CA ILE A 53 -10.35 1.59 -0.03
C ILE A 53 -10.95 3.00 -0.19
N ARG A 54 -12.28 3.09 -0.16
CA ARG A 54 -12.96 4.38 -0.27
C ARG A 54 -12.61 5.30 0.90
N ASP A 55 -12.66 4.77 2.12
CA ASP A 55 -12.43 5.53 3.34
C ASP A 55 -10.99 6.07 3.41
N LEU A 56 -10.00 5.32 2.88
CA LEU A 56 -8.62 5.82 2.75
C LEU A 56 -8.52 6.96 1.72
N ARG A 57 -9.21 6.84 0.57
CA ARG A 57 -9.25 7.87 -0.49
C ARG A 57 -10.01 9.13 -0.07
N ASP A 58 -11.05 8.96 0.74
CA ASP A 58 -11.86 10.06 1.31
C ASP A 58 -11.21 10.65 2.58
N PHE A 59 -10.01 10.18 2.95
CA PHE A 59 -9.26 10.58 4.14
C PHE A 59 -10.05 10.43 5.45
N ALA A 60 -10.91 9.43 5.54
CA ALA A 60 -11.79 9.23 6.68
C ALA A 60 -10.96 8.97 7.97
N PRO A 61 -11.15 9.75 9.05
CA PRO A 61 -10.41 9.56 10.30
C PRO A 61 -10.63 8.18 10.97
N SER A 62 -11.71 7.50 10.60
CA SER A 62 -12.07 6.15 11.05
C SER A 62 -11.17 5.05 10.50
N VAL A 63 -10.39 5.31 9.44
CA VAL A 63 -9.44 4.34 8.87
C VAL A 63 -8.51 3.83 9.98
N SER A 64 -8.38 2.52 10.13
CA SER A 64 -7.57 1.90 11.18
C SER A 64 -6.07 1.88 10.82
N TYR A 65 -5.20 1.76 11.82
CA TYR A 65 -3.76 1.54 11.56
C TYR A 65 -3.52 0.19 10.88
N GLU A 66 -4.37 -0.80 11.15
CA GLU A 66 -4.39 -2.10 10.49
C GLU A 66 -4.66 -1.92 8.99
N THR A 67 -5.67 -1.14 8.62
CA THR A 67 -5.96 -0.79 7.22
C THR A 67 -4.76 -0.09 6.57
N ILE A 68 -4.18 0.93 7.22
CA ILE A 68 -2.97 1.61 6.70
C ILE A 68 -1.85 0.61 6.43
N ARG A 69 -1.62 -0.33 7.36
CA ARG A 69 -0.62 -1.39 7.25
C ARG A 69 -0.92 -2.35 6.10
N GLU A 70 -2.17 -2.78 5.91
CA GLU A 70 -2.58 -3.62 4.78
C GLU A 70 -2.24 -2.95 3.44
N PHE A 71 -2.49 -1.64 3.32
CA PHE A 71 -2.13 -0.89 2.11
C PHE A 71 -0.63 -0.82 1.85
N CYS A 72 0.23 -0.98 2.85
CA CYS A 72 1.67 -1.12 2.64
C CYS A 72 1.97 -2.32 1.70
N TYR A 73 1.37 -3.48 1.99
CA TYR A 73 1.57 -4.70 1.20
C TYR A 73 1.01 -4.56 -0.22
N ILE A 74 -0.19 -3.98 -0.34
CA ILE A 74 -0.87 -3.78 -1.62
C ILE A 74 -0.05 -2.84 -2.51
N ILE A 75 0.37 -1.69 -1.98
CA ILE A 75 1.13 -0.70 -2.73
C ILE A 75 2.50 -1.24 -3.13
N GLY A 76 3.22 -1.90 -2.20
CA GLY A 76 4.51 -2.51 -2.50
C GLY A 76 4.42 -3.57 -3.60
N TYR A 77 3.37 -4.40 -3.58
CA TYR A 77 3.11 -5.38 -4.64
C TYR A 77 2.93 -4.72 -6.01
N TYR A 78 2.03 -3.74 -6.14
CA TYR A 78 1.76 -3.11 -7.44
C TYR A 78 2.93 -2.28 -7.98
N LEU A 79 3.69 -1.59 -7.12
CA LEU A 79 4.90 -0.89 -7.54
C LEU A 79 5.95 -1.85 -8.12
N HIS A 80 6.07 -3.06 -7.56
CA HIS A 80 6.98 -4.06 -8.10
C HIS A 80 6.48 -4.69 -9.39
N GLU A 81 5.20 -5.05 -9.47
CA GLU A 81 4.62 -5.64 -10.68
C GLU A 81 4.69 -4.67 -11.88
N GLU A 82 4.46 -3.38 -11.65
CA GLU A 82 4.57 -2.37 -12.69
C GLU A 82 6.01 -2.20 -13.19
N GLU A 83 6.98 -2.16 -12.27
CA GLU A 83 8.39 -2.11 -12.65
C GLU A 83 8.79 -3.36 -13.45
N ASN A 84 8.39 -4.55 -13.01
CA ASN A 84 8.67 -5.79 -13.73
C ASN A 84 8.05 -5.77 -15.13
N ALA A 85 6.80 -5.33 -15.27
CA ALA A 85 6.13 -5.22 -16.55
C ALA A 85 6.90 -4.29 -17.50
N VAL A 86 7.36 -3.14 -17.02
CA VAL A 86 8.11 -2.16 -17.81
C VAL A 86 9.51 -2.67 -18.16
N ARG A 87 10.23 -3.26 -17.20
CA ARG A 87 11.56 -3.85 -17.43
C ARG A 87 11.53 -4.95 -18.48
N ASN A 88 10.51 -5.79 -18.44
CA ASN A 88 10.31 -6.90 -19.38
C ASN A 88 9.67 -6.49 -20.71
N GLY A 89 9.42 -5.19 -20.93
CA GLY A 89 8.87 -4.69 -22.20
C GLY A 89 7.37 -4.94 -22.39
N GLY A 90 6.63 -5.20 -21.32
CA GLY A 90 5.17 -5.36 -21.35
C GLY A 90 4.39 -4.05 -21.35
N LYS A 91 5.02 -2.92 -20.98
CA LYS A 91 4.41 -1.58 -20.89
C LYS A 91 5.45 -0.48 -21.17
N HIS A 92 4.97 0.74 -21.48
CA HIS A 92 5.79 1.95 -21.60
C HIS A 92 7.02 1.77 -22.50
N LEU A 93 6.83 1.18 -23.68
CA LEU A 93 7.94 0.87 -24.59
C LEU A 93 8.65 2.12 -25.12
N ASP A 94 7.87 3.15 -25.44
CA ASP A 94 8.38 4.39 -26.06
C ASP A 94 9.02 5.34 -25.03
N ASP A 95 8.66 5.21 -23.75
CA ASP A 95 9.07 6.09 -22.64
C ASP A 95 9.67 5.31 -21.45
N LYS A 96 10.17 4.10 -21.70
CA LYS A 96 10.62 3.13 -20.69
C LYS A 96 11.51 3.74 -19.61
N GLU A 97 12.55 4.47 -20.00
CA GLU A 97 13.51 5.03 -19.05
C GLU A 97 12.88 6.12 -18.16
N ALA A 98 12.05 6.99 -18.75
CA ALA A 98 11.34 8.03 -18.00
C ALA A 98 10.34 7.42 -17.03
N TRP A 99 9.64 6.36 -17.44
CA TRP A 99 8.71 5.66 -16.57
C TRP A 99 9.41 4.90 -15.44
N LEU A 100 10.56 4.27 -15.71
CA LEU A 100 11.38 3.64 -14.67
C LEU A 100 11.92 4.66 -13.65
N ALA A 101 12.32 5.85 -14.10
CA ALA A 101 12.71 6.94 -13.20
C ALA A 101 11.54 7.37 -12.31
N TYR A 102 10.35 7.56 -12.89
CA TYR A 102 9.14 7.87 -12.14
C TYR A 102 8.78 6.77 -11.13
N LEU A 103 8.89 5.49 -11.49
CA LEU A 103 8.69 4.38 -10.57
C LEU A 103 9.72 4.35 -9.43
N SER A 104 10.96 4.78 -9.68
CA SER A 104 11.98 4.94 -8.65
C SER A 104 11.56 5.99 -7.62
N ASP A 105 11.10 7.16 -8.08
CA ASP A 105 10.59 8.23 -7.21
C ASP A 105 9.38 7.77 -6.38
N LEU A 106 8.45 7.02 -6.99
CA LEU A 106 7.30 6.43 -6.28
C LEU A 106 7.75 5.43 -5.20
N LYS A 107 8.77 4.62 -5.48
CA LYS A 107 9.32 3.67 -4.49
C LYS A 107 10.03 4.37 -3.34
N GLU A 108 10.76 5.44 -3.59
CA GLU A 108 11.37 6.26 -2.53
C GLU A 108 10.29 6.89 -1.63
N ARG A 109 9.21 7.42 -2.23
CA ARG A 109 8.05 7.93 -1.49
C ARG A 109 7.37 6.83 -0.67
N TYR A 110 7.17 5.65 -1.25
CA TYR A 110 6.64 4.48 -0.54
C TYR A 110 7.50 4.10 0.68
N LEU A 111 8.83 4.08 0.53
CA LEU A 111 9.76 3.81 1.62
C LEU A 111 9.72 4.91 2.69
N SER A 112 9.58 6.17 2.31
CA SER A 112 9.42 7.28 3.24
C SER A 112 8.13 7.17 4.06
N LEU A 113 7.01 6.80 3.42
CA LEU A 113 5.70 6.67 4.06
C LEU A 113 5.61 5.50 5.06
N TYR A 114 6.19 4.36 4.71
CA TYR A 114 6.01 3.12 5.47
C TYR A 114 7.26 2.65 6.21
N GLY A 115 8.43 3.25 5.93
CA GLY A 115 9.70 2.96 6.58
C GLY A 115 10.02 1.46 6.61
N ARG A 116 10.17 0.92 7.82
CA ARG A 116 10.55 -0.49 8.02
C ARG A 116 9.52 -1.48 7.46
N SER A 117 8.23 -1.13 7.46
CA SER A 117 7.20 -1.99 6.86
C SER A 117 7.38 -2.12 5.36
N ALA A 118 7.71 -1.02 4.65
CA ALA A 118 8.01 -1.06 3.23
C ALA A 118 9.23 -1.92 2.91
N GLN A 119 10.30 -1.78 3.70
CA GLN A 119 11.50 -2.61 3.55
C GLN A 119 11.19 -4.10 3.73
N PHE A 120 10.33 -4.46 4.69
CA PHE A 120 9.93 -5.85 4.89
C PHE A 120 9.13 -6.40 3.70
N VAL A 121 8.20 -5.61 3.14
CA VAL A 121 7.48 -6.02 1.93
C VAL A 121 8.44 -6.21 0.76
N MET A 122 9.45 -5.34 0.60
CA MET A 122 10.47 -5.50 -0.43
C MET A 122 11.29 -6.78 -0.23
N SER A 123 11.67 -7.14 1.01
CA SER A 123 12.37 -8.40 1.24
C SER A 123 11.51 -9.63 0.92
N LEU A 124 10.20 -9.58 1.21
CA LEU A 124 9.28 -10.67 0.80
C LEU A 124 9.27 -10.85 -0.72
N ILE A 125 9.30 -9.74 -1.47
CA ILE A 125 9.35 -9.75 -2.94
C ILE A 125 10.67 -10.34 -3.44
N GLU A 126 11.79 -9.90 -2.87
CA GLU A 126 13.13 -10.41 -3.20
C GLU A 126 13.25 -11.92 -2.95
N ASP A 127 12.61 -12.41 -1.88
CA ASP A 127 12.52 -13.83 -1.53
C ASP A 127 11.50 -14.60 -2.41
N ASN A 128 10.91 -13.97 -3.42
CA ASN A 128 9.87 -14.52 -4.31
C ASN A 128 8.61 -15.02 -3.56
N ILE A 129 8.29 -14.42 -2.43
CA ILE A 129 7.08 -14.74 -1.66
C ILE A 129 5.87 -14.02 -2.30
N ASP A 130 4.83 -14.78 -2.63
CA ASP A 130 3.57 -14.22 -3.15
C ASP A 130 2.84 -13.43 -2.06
N ILE A 131 3.00 -12.10 -2.06
CA ILE A 131 2.39 -11.19 -1.09
C ILE A 131 0.88 -11.41 -0.98
N ARG A 132 0.19 -11.67 -2.11
CA ARG A 132 -1.27 -11.86 -2.12
C ARG A 132 -1.68 -13.07 -1.30
N LYS A 133 -0.88 -14.15 -1.34
CA LYS A 133 -1.09 -15.35 -0.51
C LYS A 133 -0.64 -15.12 0.93
N TRP A 134 0.50 -14.45 1.12
CA TRP A 134 1.03 -14.14 2.44
C TRP A 134 0.03 -13.36 3.28
N CYS A 135 -0.59 -12.32 2.72
CA CYS A 135 -1.64 -11.55 3.39
C CYS A 135 -2.87 -12.41 3.71
N LYS A 136 -3.26 -13.35 2.85
CA LYS A 136 -4.41 -14.25 3.10
C LYS A 136 -4.17 -15.22 4.26
N GLN A 137 -2.94 -15.71 4.40
CA GLN A 137 -2.56 -16.71 5.41
C GLN A 137 -2.25 -16.10 6.78
N ASN A 138 -1.78 -14.85 6.83
CA ASN A 138 -1.38 -14.17 8.06
C ASN A 138 -2.40 -13.12 8.53
N ASN A 139 -3.58 -13.05 7.90
CA ASN A 139 -4.72 -12.25 8.35
C ASN A 139 -5.68 -13.02 9.29
N GLU A 140 -5.34 -14.25 9.68
CA GLU A 140 -6.04 -14.93 10.76
C GLU A 140 -5.57 -14.36 12.11
N PRO A 141 -6.47 -13.87 12.97
CA PRO A 141 -6.09 -13.53 14.33
C PRO A 141 -5.69 -14.82 15.06
N ASP A 142 -4.44 -14.89 15.51
CA ASP A 142 -3.99 -15.92 16.46
C ASP A 142 -5.02 -16.03 17.61
N CYS A 143 -5.40 -17.27 17.91
CA CYS A 143 -6.32 -17.72 18.98
C CYS A 143 -6.15 -17.00 20.33
#